data_AF-F3B7P6-F1
#
_entry.id   AF-F3B7P6-F1
#
_cell.length_a   1.000
_cell.length_b   1.000
_cell.length_c   1.000
_cell.angle_alpha   90.00
_cell.angle_beta   90.00
_cell.angle_gamma   90.00
#
_symmetry.space_group_name_H-M   'P 1'
#
loop_
_entity.id
_entity.type
_entity.pdbx_description
1 polymer ?
#
loop_
_entity_poly.entity_id
_entity_poly.type
_entity_poly.pdbx_seq_one_letter_code
_entity_poly.pdbx_strand_id
1 'polypeptide(L)'
;MSIVNTLSLESNRKIKINFDGGDLSSDAGLLLIKEFVSKLGIDKLFCKSFKTNDSALFRYHTDKENLLQMIYMIIAGYFEDDSSDELTNDPVFKAVLNKDTLASQPTISRFHNRMDEDSLKQFLSINQILRKKVYSIQMPEAIILDLYSTLLNAYGKQEGRAFNFHYQNNGYHPLVCYDGITGDLIKIQLRDGTQYSSTGVVDFLQPILYEYLEGFPEIKLLLRGDSGFATPGLYKQCEENGTGYVIRLKENAILRDKASYLVDELDEITKNNKVDYAVVYGEFMYQAGPWPYERRVVCKVEKPENQMTYMYTFIVTNMESSPEYLIKFYCKRGLMENFIKESKTGFDFASVSSHTRIVNANRLQIHELAYNIFNWFRRLALSANMRKQRIDTVRLKLLKIAAKVIRSARYMTFKLCSSCPYKDEFYETISNISKLCIQLE
;
A
#
# COMPACT_ATOMS: atom_id res chain seq x y z
N MET A 1 2.93 -41.75 20.62
CA MET A 1 3.01 -40.43 21.26
C MET A 1 4.24 -40.41 22.12
N SER A 2 5.26 -39.68 21.69
CA SER A 2 6.54 -39.60 22.37
C SER A 2 6.43 -38.58 23.52
N ILE A 3 6.32 -39.06 24.76
CA ILE A 3 6.39 -38.24 25.99
C ILE A 3 7.77 -37.53 26.10
N VAL A 4 8.73 -37.89 25.26
CA VAL A 4 10.17 -37.55 25.36
C VAL A 4 10.44 -36.04 25.21
N ASN A 5 9.55 -35.27 24.56
CA ASN A 5 9.77 -33.84 24.29
C ASN A 5 8.91 -32.89 25.16
N THR A 6 8.38 -33.36 26.30
CA THR A 6 7.55 -32.53 27.18
C THR A 6 8.39 -31.85 28.26
N LEU A 7 8.51 -30.52 28.18
CA LEU A 7 9.19 -29.69 29.16
C LEU A 7 8.27 -29.40 30.36
N SER A 8 8.77 -29.50 31.59
CA SER A 8 8.04 -29.06 32.79
C SER A 8 8.58 -27.73 33.27
N LEU A 9 7.70 -26.80 33.66
CA LEU A 9 8.14 -25.51 34.19
C LEU A 9 8.78 -25.66 35.58
N GLU A 10 9.85 -24.91 35.82
CA GLU A 10 10.49 -24.87 37.14
C GLU A 10 9.61 -24.18 38.19
N SER A 11 8.93 -23.10 37.78
CA SER A 11 8.02 -22.32 38.64
C SER A 11 6.83 -23.14 39.13
N ASN A 12 6.37 -24.11 38.32
CA ASN A 12 5.31 -25.03 38.69
C ASN A 12 5.42 -26.30 37.85
N ARG A 13 5.93 -27.38 38.45
CA ARG A 13 6.14 -28.67 37.77
C ARG A 13 4.85 -29.36 37.28
N LYS A 14 3.67 -28.89 37.70
CA LYS A 14 2.38 -29.37 37.16
C LYS A 14 2.09 -28.80 35.76
N ILE A 15 2.77 -27.74 35.36
CA ILE A 15 2.63 -27.14 34.04
C ILE A 15 3.66 -27.78 33.09
N LYS A 16 3.15 -28.35 32.00
CA LYS A 16 3.93 -29.07 30.99
C LYS A 16 3.69 -28.46 29.61
N ILE A 17 4.75 -28.38 28.80
CA ILE A 17 4.75 -27.75 27.48
C ILE A 17 5.34 -28.72 26.46
N ASN A 18 4.67 -28.86 25.32
CA ASN A 18 5.19 -29.48 24.10
C ASN A 18 4.48 -28.88 22.89
N PHE A 19 4.94 -29.24 21.69
CA PHE A 19 4.36 -28.81 20.41
C PHE A 19 3.72 -29.98 19.64
N ASP A 20 3.22 -31.02 20.34
CA ASP A 20 2.60 -32.22 19.76
C ASP A 20 1.05 -32.13 19.76
N GLY A 21 0.53 -30.92 19.47
CA GLY A 21 -0.90 -30.63 19.54
C GLY A 21 -1.75 -31.19 18.38
N GLY A 22 -1.10 -31.74 17.35
CA GLY A 22 -1.74 -32.27 16.13
C GLY A 22 -2.19 -31.16 15.19
N ASP A 23 -3.39 -31.34 14.59
CA ASP A 23 -3.99 -30.43 13.61
C ASP A 23 -4.47 -29.09 14.22
N LEU A 24 -3.54 -28.30 14.74
CA LEU A 24 -3.74 -26.96 15.27
C LEU A 24 -3.09 -25.93 14.36
N SER A 25 -3.69 -24.74 14.27
CA SER A 25 -3.12 -23.57 13.58
C SER A 25 -3.44 -22.31 14.37
N SER A 26 -2.59 -21.30 14.25
CA SER A 26 -2.84 -19.95 14.76
C SER A 26 -3.53 -19.03 13.76
N ASP A 27 -3.80 -19.47 12.53
CA ASP A 27 -4.08 -18.59 11.40
C ASP A 27 -5.52 -18.69 10.88
N ALA A 28 -6.46 -19.10 11.73
CA ALA A 28 -7.83 -19.43 11.31
C ALA A 28 -8.58 -18.27 10.63
N GLY A 29 -8.21 -17.01 10.90
CA GLY A 29 -8.84 -15.88 10.23
C GLY A 29 -8.44 -15.69 8.78
N LEU A 30 -7.43 -16.41 8.28
CA LEU A 30 -7.18 -16.49 6.84
C LEU A 30 -8.36 -17.11 6.07
N LEU A 31 -9.27 -17.82 6.74
CA LEU A 31 -10.54 -18.24 6.13
C LEU A 31 -11.40 -17.04 5.68
N LEU A 32 -11.35 -15.91 6.39
CA LEU A 32 -12.04 -14.68 5.97
C LEU A 32 -11.43 -14.12 4.68
N ILE A 33 -10.10 -14.10 4.61
CA ILE A 33 -9.37 -13.66 3.42
C ILE A 33 -9.68 -14.60 2.24
N LYS A 34 -9.77 -15.91 2.50
CA LYS A 34 -10.16 -16.90 1.50
C LYS A 34 -11.54 -16.64 0.92
N GLU A 35 -12.54 -16.48 1.77
CA GLU A 35 -13.90 -16.16 1.31
C GLU A 35 -13.92 -14.86 0.51
N PHE A 36 -13.21 -13.82 0.95
CA PHE A 36 -13.12 -12.56 0.24
C PHE A 36 -12.44 -12.67 -1.13
N VAL A 37 -11.28 -13.34 -1.20
CA VAL A 37 -10.50 -13.60 -2.43
C VAL A 37 -11.34 -14.39 -3.43
N SER A 38 -12.04 -15.43 -2.98
CA SER A 38 -12.91 -16.26 -3.83
C SER A 38 -14.18 -15.50 -4.26
N LYS A 39 -14.78 -14.69 -3.37
CA LYS A 39 -15.94 -13.84 -3.68
C LYS A 39 -15.59 -12.86 -4.80
N LEU A 40 -14.41 -12.22 -4.75
CA LEU A 40 -13.91 -11.32 -5.79
C LEU A 40 -13.42 -12.03 -7.06
N GLY A 41 -13.25 -13.36 -7.02
CA GLY A 41 -12.71 -14.16 -8.12
C GLY A 41 -11.24 -13.89 -8.41
N ILE A 42 -10.47 -13.50 -7.40
CA ILE A 42 -9.04 -13.16 -7.51
C ILE A 42 -8.21 -14.40 -7.85
N ASP A 43 -8.55 -15.53 -7.25
CA ASP A 43 -7.94 -16.84 -7.53
C ASP A 43 -8.12 -17.26 -9.00
N LYS A 44 -9.33 -17.06 -9.55
CA LYS A 44 -9.63 -17.29 -10.97
C LYS A 44 -8.87 -16.32 -11.88
N LEU A 45 -8.72 -15.06 -11.47
CA LEU A 45 -7.97 -14.05 -12.21
C LEU A 45 -6.48 -14.43 -12.30
N PHE A 46 -5.85 -14.76 -11.18
CA PHE A 46 -4.43 -15.17 -11.17
C PHE A 46 -4.18 -16.41 -12.01
N CYS A 47 -5.13 -17.37 -12.01
CA CYS A 47 -5.05 -18.55 -12.86
C CYS A 47 -5.00 -18.24 -14.37
N LYS A 48 -5.62 -17.14 -14.80
CA LYS A 48 -5.72 -16.77 -16.23
C LYS A 48 -4.66 -15.75 -16.65
N SER A 49 -4.29 -14.86 -15.75
CA SER A 49 -3.54 -13.64 -16.06
C SER A 49 -2.10 -13.64 -15.55
N PHE A 50 -1.69 -14.64 -14.76
CA PHE A 50 -0.35 -14.72 -14.20
C PHE A 50 0.38 -16.02 -14.57
N LYS A 51 1.56 -15.88 -15.16
CA LYS A 51 2.53 -16.95 -15.43
C LYS A 51 3.96 -16.40 -15.37
N THR A 52 4.88 -17.24 -14.92
CA THR A 52 6.31 -16.94 -14.93
C THR A 52 6.97 -17.48 -16.20
N ASN A 53 8.19 -17.02 -16.49
CA ASN A 53 8.94 -17.44 -17.67
C ASN A 53 9.74 -18.71 -17.36
N ASP A 54 9.17 -19.87 -17.72
CA ASP A 54 9.82 -21.16 -17.54
C ASP A 54 9.17 -22.23 -18.44
N SER A 55 10.02 -23.02 -19.09
CA SER A 55 9.66 -24.07 -20.07
C SER A 55 9.17 -25.38 -19.43
N ALA A 56 9.18 -25.51 -18.10
CA ALA A 56 8.74 -26.74 -17.46
C ALA A 56 7.27 -27.06 -17.76
N LEU A 57 7.02 -28.26 -18.29
CA LEU A 57 5.69 -28.74 -18.70
C LEU A 57 4.80 -29.11 -17.51
N PHE A 58 5.39 -29.46 -16.37
CA PHE A 58 4.68 -29.88 -15.18
C PHE A 58 5.34 -29.32 -13.92
N ARG A 59 4.52 -28.82 -12.99
CA ARG A 59 4.95 -28.39 -11.65
C ARG A 59 3.90 -28.85 -10.65
N TYR A 60 4.36 -29.41 -9.54
CA TYR A 60 3.50 -29.74 -8.41
C TYR A 60 2.92 -28.49 -7.74
N HIS A 61 3.70 -27.41 -7.69
CA HIS A 61 3.24 -26.08 -7.29
C HIS A 61 3.29 -25.12 -8.47
N THR A 62 2.11 -24.79 -8.98
CA THR A 62 1.92 -23.90 -10.13
C THR A 62 2.19 -22.43 -9.77
N ASP A 63 2.38 -21.58 -10.77
CA ASP A 63 2.73 -20.16 -10.55
C ASP A 63 1.63 -19.41 -9.78
N LYS A 64 0.35 -19.68 -10.08
CA LYS A 64 -0.79 -19.12 -9.33
C LYS A 64 -0.78 -19.57 -7.86
N GLU A 65 -0.40 -20.81 -7.58
CA GLU A 65 -0.40 -21.36 -6.22
C GLU A 65 0.73 -20.76 -5.40
N ASN A 66 1.91 -20.58 -6.00
CA ASN A 66 3.03 -19.90 -5.35
C ASN A 66 2.72 -18.42 -5.12
N LEU A 67 2.10 -17.73 -6.08
CA LEU A 67 1.66 -16.35 -5.92
C LEU A 67 0.65 -16.20 -4.78
N LEU A 68 -0.39 -17.04 -4.76
CA LEU A 68 -1.38 -17.05 -3.67
C LEU A 68 -0.73 -17.39 -2.33
N GLN A 69 0.15 -18.38 -2.27
CA GLN A 69 0.85 -18.73 -1.04
C GLN A 69 1.60 -17.53 -0.46
N MET A 70 2.37 -16.82 -1.29
CA MET A 70 3.07 -15.61 -0.85
C MET A 70 2.11 -14.51 -0.38
N ILE A 71 1.02 -14.25 -1.11
CA ILE A 71 0.03 -13.24 -0.70
C ILE A 71 -0.57 -13.56 0.68
N TYR A 72 -0.93 -14.82 0.94
CA TYR A 72 -1.48 -15.22 2.24
C TYR A 72 -0.45 -15.15 3.35
N MET A 73 0.80 -15.56 3.09
CA MET A 73 1.89 -15.44 4.05
C MET A 73 2.14 -13.98 4.43
N ILE A 74 2.24 -13.08 3.44
CA ILE A 74 2.42 -11.65 3.67
C ILE A 74 1.24 -11.08 4.46
N ILE A 75 -0.01 -11.38 4.09
CA ILE A 75 -1.20 -10.91 4.85
C ILE A 75 -1.17 -11.44 6.30
N ALA A 76 -0.75 -12.68 6.52
CA ALA A 76 -0.63 -13.28 7.84
C ALA A 76 0.56 -12.76 8.67
N GLY A 77 1.50 -12.05 8.04
CA GLY A 77 2.69 -11.50 8.69
C GLY A 77 3.91 -12.42 8.69
N TYR A 78 3.97 -13.38 7.76
CA TYR A 78 5.14 -14.21 7.49
C TYR A 78 5.81 -13.67 6.22
N PHE A 79 6.93 -12.97 6.34
CA PHE A 79 7.53 -12.22 5.23
C PHE A 79 8.73 -12.91 4.61
N GLU A 80 9.43 -13.73 5.38
CA GLU A 80 10.62 -14.46 4.97
C GLU A 80 10.23 -15.72 4.17
N ASP A 81 10.95 -15.98 3.07
CA ASP A 81 10.76 -17.20 2.27
C ASP A 81 10.90 -18.47 3.13
N ASP A 82 11.73 -18.45 4.17
CA ASP A 82 11.99 -19.56 5.10
C ASP A 82 10.75 -19.90 5.95
N SER A 83 9.85 -18.94 6.19
CA SER A 83 8.57 -19.21 6.86
C SER A 83 7.73 -20.24 6.10
N SER A 84 7.98 -20.39 4.79
CA SER A 84 7.30 -21.36 3.96
C SER A 84 7.57 -22.80 4.39
N ASP A 85 8.76 -23.08 4.92
CA ASP A 85 9.12 -24.42 5.42
C ASP A 85 8.39 -24.71 6.75
N GLU A 86 8.29 -23.73 7.64
CA GLU A 86 7.55 -23.86 8.91
C GLU A 86 6.05 -24.10 8.70
N LEU A 87 5.49 -23.45 7.67
CA LEU A 87 4.06 -23.52 7.34
C LEU A 87 3.70 -24.70 6.42
N THR A 88 4.66 -25.52 6.01
CA THR A 88 4.49 -26.63 5.05
C THR A 88 3.24 -27.47 5.31
N ASN A 89 3.01 -27.77 6.58
CA ASN A 89 1.93 -28.65 7.05
C ASN A 89 0.85 -27.92 7.85
N ASP A 90 0.88 -26.58 7.92
CA ASP A 90 -0.14 -25.84 8.65
C ASP A 90 -1.53 -26.14 8.05
N PRO A 91 -2.50 -26.59 8.88
CA PRO A 91 -3.75 -27.12 8.38
C PRO A 91 -4.69 -26.03 7.84
N VAL A 92 -4.55 -24.77 8.26
CA VAL A 92 -5.33 -23.65 7.72
C VAL A 92 -4.75 -23.18 6.39
N PHE A 93 -3.42 -23.01 6.29
CA PHE A 93 -2.76 -22.65 5.04
C PHE A 93 -3.03 -23.67 3.93
N LYS A 94 -2.95 -24.97 4.25
CA LYS A 94 -3.33 -26.05 3.33
C LYS A 94 -4.77 -25.91 2.84
N ALA A 95 -5.69 -25.55 3.72
CA ALA A 95 -7.10 -25.40 3.38
C ALA A 95 -7.39 -24.16 2.52
N VAL A 96 -6.88 -22.99 2.90
CA VAL A 96 -7.14 -21.73 2.16
C VAL A 96 -6.50 -21.74 0.77
N LEU A 97 -5.35 -22.42 0.62
CA LEU A 97 -4.68 -22.57 -0.66
C LEU A 97 -5.15 -23.82 -1.45
N ASN A 98 -5.94 -24.70 -0.83
CA ASN A 98 -6.35 -25.99 -1.38
C ASN A 98 -5.16 -26.87 -1.81
N LYS A 99 -4.20 -27.07 -0.90
CA LYS A 99 -2.96 -27.82 -1.12
C LYS A 99 -2.78 -28.92 -0.08
N ASP A 100 -2.20 -30.05 -0.49
CA ASP A 100 -1.78 -31.11 0.43
C ASP A 100 -0.51 -30.75 1.22
N THR A 101 0.38 -29.97 0.62
CA THR A 101 1.55 -29.40 1.28
C THR A 101 1.83 -28.03 0.66
N LEU A 102 2.30 -27.09 1.46
CA LEU A 102 2.73 -25.79 0.95
C LEU A 102 4.07 -25.95 0.20
N ALA A 103 4.34 -25.01 -0.72
CA ALA A 103 5.62 -24.96 -1.39
C ALA A 103 6.72 -24.70 -0.36
N SER A 104 7.86 -25.37 -0.49
CA SER A 104 9.03 -25.13 0.36
C SER A 104 9.76 -23.84 0.00
N GLN A 105 10.62 -23.37 0.90
CA GLN A 105 11.50 -22.21 0.72
C GLN A 105 12.24 -22.25 -0.63
N PRO A 106 12.92 -23.35 -1.06
CA PRO A 106 13.63 -23.35 -2.33
C PRO A 106 12.70 -23.24 -3.54
N THR A 107 11.44 -23.68 -3.39
CA THR A 107 10.43 -23.57 -4.45
C THR A 107 9.96 -22.13 -4.60
N ILE A 108 9.75 -21.42 -3.49
CA ILE A 108 9.43 -19.98 -3.48
C ILE A 108 10.59 -19.16 -4.04
N SER A 109 11.83 -19.43 -3.65
CA SER A 109 12.99 -18.72 -4.21
C SER A 109 13.13 -18.94 -5.72
N ARG A 110 12.94 -20.17 -6.22
CA ARG A 110 12.91 -20.42 -7.67
C ARG A 110 11.77 -19.67 -8.35
N PHE A 111 10.57 -19.67 -7.76
CA PHE A 111 9.42 -18.94 -8.28
C PHE A 111 9.74 -17.45 -8.48
N HIS A 112 10.36 -16.80 -7.49
CA HIS A 112 10.78 -15.40 -7.62
C HIS A 112 11.77 -15.17 -8.75
N ASN A 113 12.75 -16.06 -8.92
CA ASN A 113 13.78 -15.94 -9.96
C ASN A 113 13.25 -16.17 -11.39
N ARG A 114 12.04 -16.73 -11.56
CA ARG A 114 11.39 -16.89 -12.87
C ARG A 114 10.56 -15.68 -13.31
N MET A 115 10.36 -14.71 -12.42
CA MET A 115 9.63 -13.50 -12.76
C MET A 115 10.55 -12.49 -13.44
N ASP A 116 10.01 -11.82 -14.45
CA ASP A 116 10.73 -10.92 -15.36
C ASP A 116 9.89 -9.68 -15.71
N GLU A 117 10.26 -8.96 -16.78
CA GLU A 117 9.53 -7.77 -17.24
C GLU A 117 8.10 -8.07 -17.69
N ASP A 118 7.83 -9.27 -18.22
CA ASP A 118 6.48 -9.67 -18.61
C ASP A 118 5.62 -9.95 -17.38
N SER A 119 6.22 -10.42 -16.29
CA SER A 119 5.54 -10.55 -14.98
C SER A 119 5.11 -9.18 -14.43
N LEU A 120 5.93 -8.14 -14.56
CA LEU A 120 5.55 -6.77 -14.18
C LEU A 120 4.35 -6.23 -14.97
N LYS A 121 4.31 -6.48 -16.28
CA LYS A 121 3.16 -6.09 -17.14
C LYS A 121 1.89 -6.84 -16.72
N GLN A 122 2.02 -8.12 -16.38
CA GLN A 122 0.92 -8.94 -15.87
C GLN A 122 0.38 -8.37 -14.55
N PHE A 123 1.25 -7.98 -13.61
CA PHE A 123 0.84 -7.36 -12.34
C PHE A 123 0.09 -6.04 -12.55
N LEU A 124 0.56 -5.18 -13.46
CA LEU A 124 -0.15 -3.95 -13.82
C LEU A 124 -1.58 -4.27 -14.33
N SER A 125 -1.71 -5.18 -15.29
CA SER A 125 -3.01 -5.60 -15.84
C SER A 125 -3.93 -6.21 -14.78
N ILE A 126 -3.38 -7.06 -13.91
CA ILE A 126 -4.11 -7.66 -12.79
C ILE A 126 -4.65 -6.58 -11.85
N ASN A 127 -3.82 -5.62 -11.43
CA ASN A 127 -4.24 -4.51 -10.57
C ASN A 127 -5.38 -3.69 -11.21
N GLN A 128 -5.33 -3.44 -12.51
CA GLN A 128 -6.40 -2.74 -13.25
C GLN A 128 -7.72 -3.52 -13.24
N ILE A 129 -7.66 -4.83 -13.49
CA ILE A 129 -8.86 -5.69 -13.46
C ILE A 129 -9.44 -5.76 -12.05
N LEU A 130 -8.59 -5.85 -11.02
CA LEU A 130 -9.03 -5.85 -9.63
C LEU A 130 -9.67 -4.51 -9.23
N ARG A 131 -9.11 -3.37 -9.64
CA ARG A 131 -9.74 -2.07 -9.44
C ARG A 131 -11.12 -1.98 -10.09
N LYS A 132 -11.28 -2.43 -11.34
CA LYS A 132 -12.59 -2.50 -12.01
C LYS A 132 -13.60 -3.31 -11.19
N LYS A 133 -13.19 -4.46 -10.65
CA LYS A 133 -14.03 -5.27 -9.74
C LYS A 133 -14.42 -4.52 -8.48
N VAL A 134 -13.47 -3.87 -7.82
CA VAL A 134 -13.74 -3.08 -6.60
C VAL A 134 -14.67 -1.90 -6.88
N TYR A 135 -14.46 -1.18 -7.98
CA TYR A 135 -15.31 -0.04 -8.37
C TYR A 135 -16.70 -0.47 -8.83
N SER A 136 -16.88 -1.71 -9.31
CA SER A 136 -18.21 -2.28 -9.55
C SER A 136 -19.02 -2.54 -8.27
N ILE A 137 -18.35 -2.64 -7.12
CA ILE A 137 -19.00 -2.76 -5.81
C ILE A 137 -19.26 -1.35 -5.24
N GLN A 138 -18.25 -0.49 -5.29
CA GLN A 138 -18.31 0.87 -4.77
C GLN A 138 -17.46 1.81 -5.64
N MET A 139 -18.11 2.49 -6.57
CA MET A 139 -17.48 3.51 -7.42
C MET A 139 -17.12 4.75 -6.57
N PRO A 140 -15.89 5.26 -6.63
CA PRO A 140 -15.54 6.51 -5.97
C PRO A 140 -15.95 7.72 -6.83
N GLU A 141 -16.36 8.81 -6.20
CA GLU A 141 -16.67 10.07 -6.89
C GLU A 141 -15.41 10.80 -7.42
N ALA A 142 -14.29 10.60 -6.73
CA ALA A 142 -13.01 11.18 -7.07
C ALA A 142 -11.87 10.26 -6.63
N ILE A 143 -10.72 10.40 -7.30
CA ILE A 143 -9.46 9.79 -6.88
C ILE A 143 -8.43 10.90 -6.70
N ILE A 144 -7.72 10.84 -5.56
CA ILE A 144 -6.62 11.76 -5.27
C ILE A 144 -5.31 11.02 -5.43
N LEU A 145 -4.65 11.20 -6.57
CA LEU A 145 -3.34 10.63 -6.87
C LEU A 145 -2.27 11.34 -6.02
N ASP A 146 -1.95 10.77 -4.86
CA ASP A 146 -0.84 11.25 -4.05
C ASP A 146 0.45 10.67 -4.62
N LEU A 147 1.38 11.52 -5.04
CA LEU A 147 2.71 11.09 -5.48
C LEU A 147 3.73 11.21 -4.35
N TYR A 148 4.54 10.17 -4.22
CA TYR A 148 5.68 10.16 -3.31
C TYR A 148 6.79 9.23 -3.78
N SER A 149 8.00 9.43 -3.26
CA SER A 149 9.09 8.48 -3.41
C SER A 149 9.63 8.12 -2.03
N THR A 150 10.07 6.87 -1.85
CA THR A 150 10.55 6.42 -0.55
C THR A 150 11.77 5.52 -0.67
N LEU A 151 12.58 5.38 0.37
CA LEU A 151 13.71 4.46 0.37
C LEU A 151 13.29 3.06 0.84
N LEU A 152 13.65 2.03 0.05
CA LEU A 152 13.69 0.64 0.51
C LEU A 152 15.14 0.27 0.76
N ASN A 153 15.50 0.07 2.03
CA ASN A 153 16.86 -0.31 2.40
C ASN A 153 17.21 -1.65 1.75
N ALA A 154 18.41 -1.73 1.20
CA ALA A 154 18.92 -2.97 0.62
C ALA A 154 20.35 -3.21 1.10
N TYR A 155 20.70 -4.49 1.25
CA TYR A 155 21.97 -4.92 1.84
C TYR A 155 22.76 -5.81 0.88
N GLY A 156 24.08 -5.87 1.08
CA GLY A 156 24.98 -6.59 0.19
C GLY A 156 25.15 -5.92 -1.18
N LYS A 157 25.64 -6.70 -2.15
CA LYS A 157 25.83 -6.26 -3.54
C LYS A 157 24.59 -6.67 -4.36
N GLN A 158 23.77 -5.69 -4.70
CA GLN A 158 22.57 -5.87 -5.53
C GLN A 158 22.59 -4.87 -6.69
N GLU A 159 22.05 -5.26 -7.84
CA GLU A 159 21.86 -4.40 -9.02
C GLU A 159 20.96 -3.20 -8.68
N GLY A 160 21.32 -1.98 -9.10
CA GLY A 160 20.53 -0.76 -8.90
C GLY A 160 20.51 -0.19 -7.47
N ARG A 161 21.06 -0.92 -6.48
CA ARG A 161 21.25 -0.41 -5.11
C ARG A 161 22.28 0.71 -5.12
N ALA A 162 21.95 1.84 -4.51
CA ALA A 162 22.90 2.94 -4.35
C ALA A 162 22.63 3.77 -3.09
N PHE A 163 23.62 4.58 -2.70
CA PHE A 163 23.45 5.53 -1.62
C PHE A 163 22.53 6.67 -2.04
N ASN A 164 21.48 6.90 -1.26
CA ASN A 164 20.55 7.98 -1.48
C ASN A 164 20.82 9.13 -0.50
N PHE A 165 21.22 10.30 -1.02
CA PHE A 165 21.60 11.46 -0.20
C PHE A 165 20.45 12.06 0.61
N HIS A 166 19.20 11.93 0.16
CA HIS A 166 18.08 12.46 0.93
C HIS A 166 17.80 11.61 2.17
N TYR A 167 17.86 10.28 2.02
CA TYR A 167 17.58 9.32 3.10
C TYR A 167 18.82 8.88 3.88
N GLN A 168 20.02 9.30 3.46
CA GLN A 168 21.31 8.97 4.10
C GLN A 168 21.54 7.46 4.28
N ASN A 169 21.08 6.65 3.33
CA ASN A 169 21.20 5.20 3.41
C ASN A 169 21.22 4.55 2.01
N ASN A 170 21.62 3.28 1.94
CA ASN A 170 21.73 2.52 0.70
C ASN A 170 20.47 1.70 0.44
N GLY A 171 19.97 1.77 -0.80
CA GLY A 171 18.76 1.05 -1.15
C GLY A 171 18.28 1.33 -2.56
N TYR A 172 17.00 1.05 -2.77
CA TYR A 172 16.23 1.44 -3.94
C TYR A 172 15.36 2.64 -3.60
N HIS A 173 14.99 3.42 -4.62
CA HIS A 173 14.17 4.63 -4.44
C HIS A 173 12.85 4.54 -5.21
N PRO A 174 11.93 3.62 -4.85
CA PRO A 174 10.67 3.47 -5.56
C PRO A 174 9.84 4.75 -5.62
N LEU A 175 9.11 4.87 -6.73
CA LEU A 175 8.05 5.84 -6.94
C LEU A 175 6.71 5.18 -6.64
N VAL A 176 5.85 5.84 -5.86
CA VAL A 176 4.55 5.34 -5.42
C VAL A 176 3.44 6.34 -5.72
N CYS A 177 2.26 5.81 -6.04
CA CYS A 177 1.02 6.56 -6.14
C CYS A 177 -0.07 5.85 -5.35
N TYR A 178 -0.58 6.51 -4.31
CA TYR A 178 -1.74 6.03 -3.57
C TYR A 178 -2.95 6.89 -3.89
N ASP A 179 -4.14 6.33 -3.78
CA ASP A 179 -5.33 7.15 -3.63
C ASP A 179 -5.41 7.71 -2.21
N GLY A 180 -5.32 9.03 -2.11
CA GLY A 180 -5.35 9.78 -0.85
C GLY A 180 -6.67 9.69 -0.07
N ILE A 181 -7.73 9.13 -0.66
CA ILE A 181 -9.02 8.89 0.02
C ILE A 181 -9.07 7.47 0.58
N THR A 182 -8.85 6.48 -0.28
CA THR A 182 -9.08 5.07 0.06
C THR A 182 -7.85 4.38 0.63
N GLY A 183 -6.66 4.92 0.38
CA GLY A 183 -5.38 4.28 0.67
C GLY A 183 -5.01 3.16 -0.29
N ASP A 184 -5.76 2.95 -1.38
CA ASP A 184 -5.40 1.97 -2.41
C ASP A 184 -4.06 2.38 -3.05
N LEU A 185 -3.14 1.42 -3.15
CA LEU A 185 -1.88 1.63 -3.87
C LEU A 185 -2.16 1.48 -5.36
N ILE A 186 -2.24 2.60 -6.07
CA ILE A 186 -2.61 2.64 -7.49
C ILE A 186 -1.49 2.06 -8.35
N LYS A 187 -0.25 2.42 -8.03
CA LYS A 187 0.95 1.93 -8.71
C LYS A 187 2.19 2.11 -7.84
N ILE A 188 3.10 1.14 -7.89
CA ILE A 188 4.48 1.25 -7.38
C ILE A 188 5.48 0.80 -8.43
N GLN A 189 6.61 1.51 -8.54
CA GLN A 189 7.71 1.16 -9.43
C GLN A 189 9.03 1.18 -8.65
N LEU A 190 9.73 0.05 -8.59
CA LEU A 190 11.08 -0.03 -8.04
C LEU A 190 12.06 0.70 -8.98
N ARG A 191 12.88 1.59 -8.43
CA ARG A 191 13.89 2.35 -9.17
C ARG A 191 15.22 2.31 -8.44
N ASP A 192 16.29 2.59 -9.18
CA ASP A 192 17.64 2.66 -8.63
C ASP A 192 17.74 3.69 -7.51
N GLY A 193 18.63 3.42 -6.53
CA GLY A 193 18.79 4.27 -5.36
C GLY A 193 19.26 5.70 -5.66
N THR A 194 19.92 5.92 -6.80
CA THR A 194 20.45 7.21 -7.26
C THR A 194 19.40 8.16 -7.83
N GLN A 195 18.19 7.65 -8.14
CA GLN A 195 17.18 8.43 -8.83
C GLN A 195 16.67 9.58 -7.95
N TYR A 196 16.38 10.74 -8.54
CA TYR A 196 15.67 11.81 -7.86
C TYR A 196 14.16 11.48 -7.75
N SER A 197 13.44 12.14 -6.84
CA SER A 197 12.03 11.85 -6.55
C SER A 197 11.13 11.88 -7.79
N SER A 198 11.23 12.92 -8.61
CA SER A 198 10.42 13.08 -9.82
C SER A 198 10.97 12.41 -11.08
N THR A 199 12.14 11.76 -11.04
CA THR A 199 12.71 11.15 -12.26
C THR A 199 11.78 10.06 -12.80
N GLY A 200 11.35 10.19 -14.06
CA GLY A 200 10.42 9.27 -14.71
C GLY A 200 8.95 9.40 -14.29
N VAL A 201 8.58 10.47 -13.56
CA VAL A 201 7.19 10.62 -13.05
C VAL A 201 6.15 10.70 -14.17
N VAL A 202 6.49 11.30 -15.30
CA VAL A 202 5.57 11.45 -16.45
C VAL A 202 5.22 10.08 -17.03
N ASP A 203 6.23 9.26 -17.31
CA ASP A 203 6.04 7.88 -17.82
C ASP A 203 5.35 6.99 -16.79
N PHE A 204 5.65 7.20 -15.51
CA PHE A 204 5.02 6.47 -14.42
C PHE A 204 3.51 6.78 -14.33
N LEU A 205 3.13 8.05 -14.46
CA LEU A 205 1.74 8.52 -14.33
C LEU A 205 0.90 8.22 -15.57
N GLN A 206 1.50 8.20 -16.76
CA GLN A 206 0.80 8.02 -18.04
C GLN A 206 -0.20 6.85 -18.07
N PRO A 207 0.16 5.60 -17.70
CA PRO A 207 -0.79 4.48 -17.72
C PRO A 207 -1.90 4.61 -16.68
N ILE A 208 -1.68 5.35 -15.59
CA ILE A 208 -2.73 5.62 -14.58
C ILE A 208 -3.76 6.58 -15.18
N LEU A 209 -3.30 7.67 -15.79
CA LEU A 209 -4.21 8.64 -16.43
C LEU A 209 -5.02 7.98 -17.55
N TYR A 210 -4.37 7.19 -18.41
CA TYR A 210 -5.05 6.45 -19.47
C TYR A 210 -6.14 5.52 -18.91
N GLU A 211 -5.85 4.77 -17.85
CA GLU A 211 -6.83 3.87 -17.21
C GLU A 211 -8.06 4.63 -16.72
N TYR A 212 -7.88 5.77 -16.05
CA TYR A 212 -9.00 6.53 -15.49
C TYR A 212 -9.76 7.33 -16.53
N LEU A 213 -9.08 7.98 -17.48
CA LEU A 213 -9.73 8.77 -18.52
C LEU A 213 -10.58 7.89 -19.45
N GLU A 214 -10.09 6.70 -19.81
CA GLU A 214 -10.82 5.79 -20.69
C GLU A 214 -11.80 4.88 -19.93
N GLY A 215 -11.36 4.36 -18.77
CA GLY A 215 -12.12 3.35 -18.03
C GLY A 215 -13.13 3.93 -17.05
N PHE A 216 -12.91 5.16 -16.57
CA PHE A 216 -13.71 5.78 -15.51
C PHE A 216 -13.86 7.31 -15.71
N PRO A 217 -14.39 7.76 -16.86
CA PRO A 217 -14.43 9.19 -17.21
C PRO A 217 -15.26 10.05 -16.24
N GLU A 218 -16.17 9.44 -15.47
CA GLU A 218 -16.99 10.12 -14.46
C GLU A 218 -16.22 10.39 -13.16
N ILE A 219 -15.10 9.70 -12.91
CA ILE A 219 -14.29 9.87 -11.69
C ILE A 219 -13.44 11.13 -11.85
N LYS A 220 -13.60 12.08 -10.93
CA LYS A 220 -12.75 13.27 -10.90
C LYS A 220 -11.32 12.93 -10.49
N LEU A 221 -10.34 13.25 -11.33
CA LEU A 221 -8.92 13.07 -11.06
C LEU A 221 -8.30 14.33 -10.43
N LEU A 222 -7.72 14.14 -9.25
CA LEU A 222 -6.94 15.15 -8.53
C LEU A 222 -5.55 14.58 -8.22
N LEU A 223 -4.53 15.44 -8.16
CA LEU A 223 -3.16 15.05 -7.86
C LEU A 223 -2.57 15.91 -6.74
N ARG A 224 -1.82 15.28 -5.83
CA ARG A 224 -1.03 15.99 -4.82
C ARG A 224 0.42 15.54 -4.84
N GLY A 225 1.34 16.49 -4.85
CA GLY A 225 2.78 16.23 -4.82
C GLY A 225 3.50 17.14 -3.83
N ASP A 226 4.54 16.64 -3.18
CA ASP A 226 5.46 17.52 -2.47
C ASP A 226 6.42 18.23 -3.44
N SER A 227 7.33 19.02 -2.88
CA SER A 227 8.29 19.79 -3.66
C SER A 227 9.31 18.96 -4.45
N GLY A 228 9.44 17.67 -4.15
CA GLY A 228 10.18 16.72 -4.98
C GLY A 228 9.52 16.47 -6.34
N PHE A 229 8.24 16.78 -6.47
CA PHE A 229 7.43 16.62 -7.69
C PHE A 229 7.13 17.93 -8.40
N ALA A 230 7.75 19.03 -7.98
CA ALA A 230 7.59 20.34 -8.61
C ALA A 230 8.35 20.44 -9.94
N THR A 231 7.86 19.76 -10.99
CA THR A 231 8.50 19.71 -12.31
C THR A 231 7.56 20.12 -13.45
N PRO A 232 8.04 20.91 -14.44
CA PRO A 232 7.21 21.39 -15.56
C PRO A 232 6.52 20.28 -16.33
N GLY A 233 7.19 19.14 -16.52
CA GLY A 233 6.64 17.99 -17.25
C GLY A 233 5.39 17.40 -16.58
N LEU A 234 5.37 17.37 -15.24
CA LEU A 234 4.21 16.87 -14.49
C LEU A 234 3.03 17.84 -14.55
N TYR A 235 3.29 19.15 -14.44
CA TYR A 235 2.22 20.16 -14.59
C TYR A 235 1.57 20.06 -15.96
N LYS A 236 2.40 20.04 -17.01
CA LYS A 236 1.95 19.92 -18.39
C LYS A 236 1.09 18.66 -18.59
N GLN A 237 1.56 17.51 -18.11
CA GLN A 237 0.81 16.26 -18.23
C GLN A 237 -0.55 16.34 -17.50
N CYS A 238 -0.60 16.94 -16.30
CA CYS A 238 -1.87 17.12 -15.59
C CYS A 238 -2.82 18.05 -16.37
N GLU A 239 -2.30 19.16 -16.90
CA GLU A 239 -3.04 20.18 -17.66
C GLU A 239 -3.62 19.59 -18.96
N GLU A 240 -2.83 18.84 -19.73
CA GLU A 240 -3.26 18.20 -20.98
C GLU A 240 -4.29 17.08 -20.77
N ASN A 241 -4.33 16.49 -19.57
CA ASN A 241 -5.23 15.38 -19.22
C ASN A 241 -6.40 15.82 -18.32
N GLY A 242 -6.63 17.13 -18.13
CA GLY A 242 -7.72 17.64 -17.31
C GLY A 242 -7.64 17.27 -15.82
N THR A 243 -6.46 16.93 -15.31
CA THR A 243 -6.24 16.55 -13.91
C THR A 243 -5.96 17.79 -13.06
N GLY A 244 -6.77 18.01 -12.03
CA GLY A 244 -6.53 19.10 -11.07
C GLY A 244 -5.34 18.76 -10.17
N TYR A 245 -4.40 19.68 -9.95
CA TYR A 245 -3.23 19.39 -9.11
C TYR A 245 -2.96 20.45 -8.04
N VAL A 246 -2.39 20.00 -6.92
CA VAL A 246 -1.72 20.85 -5.92
C VAL A 246 -0.33 20.28 -5.65
N ILE A 247 0.71 21.01 -6.04
CA ILE A 247 2.09 20.57 -5.85
C ILE A 247 2.84 21.63 -5.05
N ARG A 248 3.43 21.24 -3.92
CA ARG A 248 4.18 22.17 -3.07
C ARG A 248 5.41 22.68 -3.81
N LEU A 249 5.69 23.97 -3.71
CA LEU A 249 6.94 24.56 -4.17
C LEU A 249 7.94 24.66 -3.01
N LYS A 250 9.24 24.54 -3.34
CA LYS A 250 10.29 24.92 -2.39
C LYS A 250 10.29 26.43 -2.26
N GLU A 251 10.30 26.89 -1.02
CA GLU A 251 10.42 28.29 -0.67
C GLU A 251 11.72 28.90 -1.23
N ASN A 252 11.62 30.12 -1.74
CA ASN A 252 12.76 30.93 -2.18
C ASN A 252 12.43 32.42 -2.03
N ALA A 253 13.45 33.28 -2.19
CA ALA A 253 13.30 34.72 -2.00
C ALA A 253 12.24 35.36 -2.91
N ILE A 254 12.12 34.90 -4.16
CA ILE A 254 11.15 35.44 -5.13
C ILE A 254 9.71 35.11 -4.70
N LEU A 255 9.47 33.89 -4.20
CA LEU A 255 8.16 33.49 -3.69
C LEU A 255 7.79 34.27 -2.42
N ARG A 256 8.77 34.51 -1.54
CA ARG A 256 8.56 35.35 -0.34
C ARG A 256 8.20 36.78 -0.71
N ASP A 257 8.94 37.37 -1.66
CA ASP A 257 8.70 38.71 -2.16
C ASP A 257 7.28 38.85 -2.73
N LYS A 258 6.85 37.88 -3.54
CA LYS A 258 5.47 37.82 -4.06
C LYS A 258 4.39 37.64 -2.99
N ALA A 259 4.74 37.10 -1.82
CA ALA A 259 3.83 36.95 -0.67
C ALA A 259 4.01 38.03 0.40
N SER A 260 4.79 39.09 0.14
CA SER A 260 5.04 40.18 1.11
C SER A 260 3.75 40.85 1.58
N TYR A 261 2.78 41.05 0.69
CA TYR A 261 1.48 41.64 1.05
C TYR A 261 0.72 40.85 2.13
N LEU A 262 0.93 39.53 2.22
CA LEU A 262 0.36 38.68 3.27
C LEU A 262 1.10 38.84 4.60
N VAL A 263 2.40 39.13 4.57
CA VAL A 263 3.17 39.44 5.78
C VAL A 263 2.62 40.71 6.40
N ASP A 264 2.42 41.76 5.61
CA ASP A 264 1.86 43.03 6.05
C ASP A 264 0.46 42.85 6.67
N GLU A 265 -0.40 42.07 6.02
CA GLU A 265 -1.73 41.71 6.53
C GLU A 265 -1.66 40.95 7.86
N LEU A 266 -0.80 39.92 7.94
CA LEU A 266 -0.62 39.13 9.15
C LEU A 266 -0.05 39.96 10.31
N ASP A 267 0.85 40.90 10.01
CA ASP A 267 1.43 41.80 11.00
C ASP A 267 0.39 42.74 11.61
N GLU A 268 -0.52 43.26 10.79
CA GLU A 268 -1.61 44.12 11.25
C GLU A 268 -2.63 43.32 12.09
N ILE A 269 -3.02 42.12 11.66
CA ILE A 269 -3.93 41.23 12.43
C ILE A 269 -3.32 40.85 13.78
N THR A 270 -2.00 40.62 13.84
CA THR A 270 -1.30 40.18 15.05
C THR A 270 -0.69 41.32 15.87
N LYS A 271 -0.96 42.59 15.50
CA LYS A 271 -0.34 43.79 16.11
C LYS A 271 -0.42 43.83 17.63
N ASN A 272 -1.57 43.45 18.19
CA ASN A 272 -1.83 43.45 19.64
C ASN A 272 -1.76 42.04 20.26
N ASN A 273 -1.47 41.01 19.46
CA ASN A 273 -1.39 39.62 19.91
C ASN A 273 -0.35 38.86 19.09
N LYS A 274 0.90 38.93 19.58
CA LYS A 274 2.04 38.24 18.98
C LYS A 274 2.24 36.83 19.54
N VAL A 275 1.39 36.36 20.45
CA VAL A 275 1.51 35.03 21.08
C VAL A 275 0.71 33.98 20.32
N ASP A 276 -0.56 34.24 20.04
CA ASP A 276 -1.49 33.25 19.51
C ASP A 276 -1.22 32.90 18.05
N TYR A 277 -1.71 31.74 17.62
CA TYR A 277 -1.65 31.32 16.22
C TYR A 277 -2.44 32.28 15.32
N ALA A 278 -1.85 32.67 14.20
CA ALA A 278 -2.52 33.46 13.17
C ALA A 278 -2.09 33.00 11.77
N VAL A 279 -2.98 33.13 10.80
CA VAL A 279 -2.76 32.67 9.43
C VAL A 279 -3.50 33.54 8.44
N VAL A 280 -2.85 33.82 7.32
CA VAL A 280 -3.46 34.45 6.14
C VAL A 280 -3.18 33.60 4.91
N TYR A 281 -4.08 33.72 3.93
CA TYR A 281 -4.03 32.97 2.69
C TYR A 281 -4.10 33.93 1.52
N GLY A 282 -3.35 33.65 0.46
CA GLY A 282 -3.39 34.45 -0.74
C GLY A 282 -2.89 33.68 -1.95
N GLU A 283 -2.72 34.40 -3.04
CA GLU A 283 -2.32 33.83 -4.31
C GLU A 283 -1.63 34.86 -5.20
N PHE A 284 -0.96 34.36 -6.23
CA PHE A 284 -0.36 35.17 -7.28
C PHE A 284 -0.04 34.29 -8.49
N MET A 285 0.18 34.92 -9.65
CA MET A 285 0.76 34.26 -10.80
C MET A 285 2.29 34.23 -10.69
N TYR A 286 2.87 33.08 -11.04
CA TYR A 286 4.31 32.85 -10.99
C TYR A 286 4.78 31.99 -12.16
N GLN A 287 5.95 32.34 -12.69
CA GLN A 287 6.64 31.58 -13.72
C GLN A 287 8.08 31.39 -13.29
N ALA A 288 8.50 30.15 -13.02
CA ALA A 288 9.91 29.84 -12.90
C ALA A 288 10.56 29.81 -14.29
N GLY A 289 11.86 30.08 -14.38
CA GLY A 289 12.58 30.14 -15.67
C GLY A 289 12.32 28.95 -16.61
N PRO A 290 12.30 27.69 -16.15
CA PRO A 290 12.01 26.52 -16.99
C PRO A 290 10.54 26.36 -17.40
N TRP A 291 9.62 27.18 -16.89
CA TRP A 291 8.19 27.04 -17.15
C TRP A 291 7.83 27.74 -18.46
N PRO A 292 7.02 27.10 -19.33
CA PRO A 292 6.62 27.72 -20.60
C PRO A 292 5.67 28.91 -20.44
N TYR A 293 4.95 28.99 -19.31
CA TYR A 293 3.99 30.05 -18.99
C TYR A 293 3.77 30.13 -17.47
N GLU A 294 3.16 31.24 -17.04
CA GLU A 294 2.79 31.47 -15.65
C GLU A 294 1.69 30.53 -15.16
N ARG A 295 1.80 30.11 -13.89
CA ARG A 295 0.79 29.30 -13.23
C ARG A 295 0.35 29.96 -11.93
N ARG A 296 -0.87 29.64 -11.52
CA ARG A 296 -1.42 30.06 -10.23
C ARG A 296 -0.62 29.41 -9.10
N VAL A 297 -0.17 30.23 -8.16
CA VAL A 297 0.43 29.79 -6.90
C VAL A 297 -0.45 30.30 -5.77
N VAL A 298 -0.97 29.38 -4.98
CA VAL A 298 -1.63 29.70 -3.71
C VAL A 298 -0.62 29.58 -2.58
N CYS A 299 -0.78 30.43 -1.58
CA CYS A 299 0.14 30.49 -0.47
C CYS A 299 -0.55 30.71 0.87
N LYS A 300 0.13 30.28 1.92
CA LYS A 300 -0.23 30.49 3.32
C LYS A 300 0.97 31.08 4.03
N VAL A 301 0.76 32.16 4.76
CA VAL A 301 1.72 32.70 5.73
C VAL A 301 1.12 32.49 7.11
N GLU A 302 1.80 31.72 7.95
CA GLU A 302 1.34 31.44 9.31
C GLU A 302 2.37 31.87 10.35
N LYS A 303 1.87 32.39 11.47
CA LYS A 303 2.62 32.63 12.69
C LYS A 303 2.27 31.53 13.67
N PRO A 304 3.17 30.56 13.93
CA PRO A 304 2.93 29.55 14.94
C PRO A 304 2.79 30.17 16.33
N GLU A 305 2.08 29.46 17.21
CA GLU A 305 1.97 29.86 18.61
C GLU A 305 3.37 29.95 19.25
N ASN A 306 3.63 30.99 20.02
CA ASN A 306 4.92 31.24 20.68
C ASN A 306 6.13 31.35 19.72
N GLN A 307 5.93 31.62 18.43
CA GLN A 307 7.01 31.86 17.47
C GLN A 307 6.90 33.25 16.84
N MET A 308 8.06 33.90 16.68
CA MET A 308 8.18 35.22 16.03
C MET A 308 8.48 35.12 14.53
N THR A 309 8.80 33.93 14.04
CA THR A 309 9.13 33.69 12.62
C THR A 309 7.93 33.16 11.86
N TYR A 310 7.62 33.78 10.72
CA TYR A 310 6.57 33.31 9.83
C TYR A 310 7.01 32.08 9.04
N MET A 311 6.07 31.14 8.90
CA MET A 311 6.21 29.96 8.06
C MET A 311 5.40 30.16 6.78
N TYR A 312 6.02 29.81 5.66
CA TYR A 312 5.42 29.95 4.34
C TYR A 312 5.10 28.59 3.75
N THR A 313 3.95 28.48 3.11
CA THR A 313 3.61 27.36 2.24
C THR A 313 3.22 27.91 0.88
N PHE A 314 3.85 27.39 -0.18
CA PHE A 314 3.55 27.72 -1.56
C PHE A 314 3.13 26.47 -2.31
N ILE A 315 2.05 26.56 -3.08
CA ILE A 315 1.49 25.45 -3.87
C ILE A 315 1.17 25.97 -5.26
N VAL A 316 1.75 25.34 -6.28
CA VAL A 316 1.33 25.55 -7.66
C VAL A 316 0.12 24.68 -7.98
N THR A 317 -0.83 25.23 -8.74
CA THR A 317 -2.10 24.59 -9.03
C THR A 317 -2.72 25.11 -10.33
N ASN A 318 -3.55 24.28 -10.98
CA ASN A 318 -4.48 24.67 -12.04
C ASN A 318 -5.96 24.68 -11.56
N MET A 319 -6.21 24.43 -10.28
CA MET A 319 -7.56 24.42 -9.71
C MET A 319 -8.01 25.85 -9.42
N GLU A 320 -9.32 26.13 -9.46
CA GLU A 320 -9.90 27.47 -9.22
C GLU A 320 -10.40 27.71 -7.79
N SER A 321 -10.37 26.67 -6.94
CA SER A 321 -10.85 26.78 -5.55
C SER A 321 -10.07 27.81 -4.72
N SER A 322 -10.62 28.26 -3.59
CA SER A 322 -9.98 29.29 -2.76
C SER A 322 -8.59 28.86 -2.25
N PRO A 323 -7.65 29.80 -2.03
CA PRO A 323 -6.33 29.50 -1.48
C PRO A 323 -6.39 28.69 -0.17
N GLU A 324 -7.27 29.07 0.76
CA GLU A 324 -7.46 28.35 2.02
C GLU A 324 -7.88 26.89 1.79
N TYR A 325 -8.86 26.66 0.91
CA TYR A 325 -9.33 25.31 0.60
C TYR A 325 -8.20 24.46 0.01
N LEU A 326 -7.45 25.00 -0.96
CA LEU A 326 -6.37 24.28 -1.63
C LEU A 326 -5.21 23.96 -0.68
N ILE A 327 -4.88 24.85 0.24
CA ILE A 327 -3.89 24.59 1.30
C ILE A 327 -4.39 23.47 2.22
N LYS A 328 -5.63 23.52 2.69
CA LYS A 328 -6.23 22.45 3.53
C LYS A 328 -6.32 21.11 2.79
N PHE A 329 -6.67 21.14 1.50
CA PHE A 329 -6.69 19.97 0.62
C PHE A 329 -5.31 19.34 0.48
N TYR A 330 -4.26 20.15 0.32
CA TYR A 330 -2.88 19.71 0.31
C TYR A 330 -2.42 19.14 1.66
N CYS A 331 -2.76 19.78 2.79
CA CYS A 331 -2.35 19.31 4.13
C CYS A 331 -2.82 17.87 4.41
N LYS A 332 -3.97 17.44 3.88
CA LYS A 332 -4.46 16.06 3.99
C LYS A 332 -3.53 15.01 3.34
N ARG A 333 -2.58 15.43 2.49
CA ARG A 333 -1.53 14.55 1.94
C ARG A 333 -0.67 13.90 3.04
N GLY A 334 -0.59 14.49 4.25
CA GLY A 334 0.13 13.87 5.37
C GLY A 334 -0.33 12.44 5.71
N LEU A 335 -1.54 12.06 5.31
CA LEU A 335 -2.03 10.67 5.42
C LEU A 335 -1.18 9.66 4.63
N MET A 336 -0.58 10.09 3.52
CA MET A 336 0.28 9.30 2.65
C MET A 336 1.44 8.64 3.41
N GLU A 337 2.03 9.35 4.38
CA GLU A 337 3.13 8.82 5.18
C GLU A 337 2.69 7.61 6.01
N ASN A 338 1.43 7.59 6.46
CA ASN A 338 0.87 6.44 7.16
C ASN A 338 0.68 5.24 6.24
N PHE A 339 0.25 5.45 4.98
CA PHE A 339 0.12 4.37 4.00
C PHE A 339 1.49 3.76 3.69
N ILE A 340 2.50 4.59 3.43
CA ILE A 340 3.86 4.11 3.18
C ILE A 340 4.43 3.39 4.41
N LYS A 341 4.18 3.90 5.61
CA LYS A 341 4.61 3.23 6.84
C LYS A 341 3.94 1.86 6.96
N GLU A 342 2.63 1.77 6.73
CA GLU A 342 1.90 0.50 6.75
C GLU A 342 2.41 -0.47 5.67
N SER A 343 2.70 -0.01 4.46
CA SER A 343 3.29 -0.83 3.41
C SER A 343 4.68 -1.37 3.78
N LYS A 344 5.53 -0.53 4.40
CA LYS A 344 6.88 -0.95 4.80
C LYS A 344 6.88 -1.89 5.99
N THR A 345 6.18 -1.54 7.07
CA THR A 345 6.26 -2.31 8.33
C THR A 345 5.21 -3.40 8.40
N GLY A 346 4.04 -3.13 7.84
CA GLY A 346 2.91 -4.05 7.86
C GLY A 346 2.93 -5.05 6.72
N PHE A 347 3.50 -4.73 5.55
CA PHE A 347 3.54 -5.63 4.40
C PHE A 347 4.96 -5.92 3.91
N ASP A 348 6.00 -5.52 4.65
CA ASP A 348 7.41 -5.75 4.32
C ASP A 348 7.80 -5.42 2.86
N PHE A 349 7.44 -4.22 2.39
CA PHE A 349 7.89 -3.75 1.07
C PHE A 349 9.43 -3.68 0.96
N ALA A 350 10.16 -3.77 2.07
CA ALA A 350 11.61 -3.80 2.12
C ALA A 350 12.22 -5.21 1.92
N SER A 351 11.40 -6.23 1.58
CA SER A 351 11.85 -7.59 1.22
C SER A 351 12.57 -7.68 -0.15
N VAL A 352 13.52 -6.77 -0.39
CA VAL A 352 14.35 -6.65 -1.59
C VAL A 352 15.69 -7.36 -1.38
N SER A 353 15.64 -8.69 -1.26
CA SER A 353 16.76 -9.55 -0.88
C SER A 353 17.51 -10.19 -2.07
N SER A 354 17.03 -10.04 -3.31
CA SER A 354 17.69 -10.61 -4.49
C SER A 354 18.87 -9.75 -4.97
N HIS A 355 19.83 -10.38 -5.64
CA HIS A 355 20.92 -9.69 -6.34
C HIS A 355 20.44 -8.95 -7.59
N THR A 356 19.36 -9.41 -8.23
CA THR A 356 18.82 -8.86 -9.48
C THR A 356 17.68 -7.90 -9.21
N ARG A 357 17.70 -6.73 -9.84
CA ARG A 357 16.71 -5.68 -9.59
C ARG A 357 15.32 -6.09 -10.08
N ILE A 358 15.23 -6.81 -11.20
CA ILE A 358 13.96 -7.26 -11.78
C ILE A 358 13.22 -8.25 -10.86
N VAL A 359 13.95 -9.13 -10.16
CA VAL A 359 13.35 -10.04 -9.17
C VAL A 359 12.84 -9.25 -7.97
N ASN A 360 13.63 -8.28 -7.47
CA ASN A 360 13.19 -7.38 -6.39
C ASN A 360 11.96 -6.55 -6.80
N ALA A 361 11.91 -6.07 -8.05
CA ALA A 361 10.77 -5.32 -8.57
C ALA A 361 9.50 -6.17 -8.61
N ASN A 362 9.60 -7.43 -9.07
CA ASN A 362 8.47 -8.36 -9.08
C ASN A 362 8.05 -8.80 -7.68
N ARG A 363 8.99 -9.05 -6.75
CA ARG A 363 8.69 -9.28 -5.32
C ARG A 363 7.85 -8.14 -4.78
N LEU A 364 8.27 -6.89 -5.00
CA LEU A 364 7.53 -5.71 -4.56
C LEU A 364 6.07 -5.65 -5.07
N GLN A 365 5.80 -6.12 -6.30
CA GLN A 365 4.42 -6.20 -6.82
C GLN A 365 3.56 -7.22 -6.05
N ILE A 366 4.15 -8.33 -5.56
CA ILE A 366 3.43 -9.30 -4.72
C ILE A 366 3.03 -8.67 -3.39
N HIS A 367 3.94 -7.90 -2.78
CA HIS A 367 3.65 -7.15 -1.55
C HIS A 367 2.59 -6.06 -1.78
N GLU A 368 2.62 -5.36 -2.93
CA GLU A 368 1.54 -4.44 -3.34
C GLU A 368 0.20 -5.17 -3.44
N LEU A 369 0.13 -6.32 -4.12
CA LEU A 369 -1.11 -7.08 -4.23
C LEU A 369 -1.64 -7.50 -2.86
N ALA A 370 -0.77 -7.98 -1.97
CA ALA A 370 -1.15 -8.33 -0.60
C ALA A 370 -1.69 -7.12 0.16
N TYR A 371 -1.05 -5.95 0.04
CA TYR A 371 -1.50 -4.69 0.60
C TYR A 371 -2.89 -4.30 0.09
N ASN A 372 -3.09 -4.29 -1.23
CA ASN A 372 -4.35 -3.88 -1.85
C ASN A 372 -5.49 -4.85 -1.53
N ILE A 373 -5.25 -6.17 -1.61
CA ILE A 373 -6.24 -7.20 -1.24
C ILE A 373 -6.69 -6.98 0.20
N PHE A 374 -5.74 -6.75 1.12
CA PHE A 374 -6.08 -6.45 2.50
C PHE A 374 -6.79 -5.10 2.64
N ASN A 375 -6.38 -4.05 1.95
CA ASN A 375 -7.03 -2.73 2.06
C ASN A 375 -8.48 -2.79 1.59
N TRP A 376 -8.76 -3.50 0.49
CA TRP A 376 -10.12 -3.74 0.02
C TRP A 376 -10.92 -4.59 0.99
N PHE A 377 -10.35 -5.68 1.53
CA PHE A 377 -10.98 -6.47 2.58
C PHE A 377 -11.31 -5.61 3.81
N ARG A 378 -10.36 -4.78 4.27
CA ARG A 378 -10.53 -3.84 5.39
C ARG A 378 -11.67 -2.87 5.16
N ARG A 379 -11.80 -2.31 3.95
CA ARG A 379 -12.80 -1.30 3.62
C ARG A 379 -14.19 -1.88 3.39
N LEU A 380 -14.25 -3.02 2.69
CA LEU A 380 -15.50 -3.59 2.17
C LEU A 380 -16.10 -4.66 3.09
N ALA A 381 -15.28 -5.42 3.81
CA ALA A 381 -15.74 -6.59 4.56
C ALA A 381 -15.70 -6.40 6.08
N LEU A 382 -14.72 -5.68 6.64
CA LEU A 382 -14.64 -5.53 8.09
C LEU A 382 -15.81 -4.72 8.66
N SER A 383 -16.14 -5.01 9.91
CA SER A 383 -17.08 -4.24 10.73
C SER A 383 -16.66 -2.77 10.83
N ALA A 384 -17.64 -1.87 10.98
CA ALA A 384 -17.41 -0.42 10.93
C ALA A 384 -16.35 0.07 11.95
N ASN A 385 -16.29 -0.55 13.14
CA ASN A 385 -15.32 -0.25 14.19
C ASN A 385 -13.89 -0.75 13.88
N MET A 386 -13.71 -1.61 12.88
CA MET A 386 -12.41 -2.19 12.49
C MET A 386 -11.84 -1.62 11.18
N ARG A 387 -12.64 -0.96 10.33
CA ARG A 387 -12.20 -0.45 9.01
C ARG A 387 -11.04 0.55 9.07
N LYS A 388 -10.86 1.24 10.21
CA LYS A 388 -9.75 2.21 10.42
C LYS A 388 -8.50 1.57 11.02
N GLN A 389 -8.53 0.29 11.36
CA GLN A 389 -7.40 -0.40 11.99
C GLN A 389 -6.33 -0.76 10.96
N ARG A 390 -5.07 -0.72 11.39
CA ARG A 390 -3.93 -1.14 10.58
C ARG A 390 -3.82 -2.65 10.55
N ILE A 391 -3.12 -3.18 9.55
CA ILE A 391 -2.94 -4.62 9.35
C ILE A 391 -2.47 -5.35 10.61
N ASP A 392 -1.51 -4.82 11.38
CA ASP A 392 -1.00 -5.51 12.58
C ASP A 392 -2.08 -5.67 13.66
N THR A 393 -2.96 -4.69 13.79
CA THR A 393 -4.10 -4.79 14.71
C THR A 393 -5.11 -5.81 14.20
N VAL A 394 -5.42 -5.81 12.90
CA VAL A 394 -6.35 -6.79 12.30
C VAL A 394 -5.77 -8.21 12.34
N ARG A 395 -4.46 -8.36 12.15
CA ARG A 395 -3.75 -9.63 12.35
C ARG A 395 -3.98 -10.17 13.74
N LEU A 396 -3.66 -9.36 14.75
CA LEU A 396 -3.80 -9.78 16.15
C LEU A 396 -5.25 -10.12 16.54
N LYS A 397 -6.21 -9.33 16.05
CA LYS A 397 -7.62 -9.47 16.46
C LYS A 397 -8.40 -10.52 15.68
N LEU A 398 -8.21 -10.58 14.36
CA LEU A 398 -9.04 -11.40 13.47
C LEU A 398 -8.29 -12.48 12.72
N LEU A 399 -7.00 -12.30 12.37
CA LEU A 399 -6.28 -13.31 11.57
C LEU A 399 -5.61 -14.38 12.43
N LYS A 400 -4.96 -13.96 13.52
CA LYS A 400 -4.24 -14.82 14.47
C LYS A 400 -5.17 -15.44 15.50
N ILE A 401 -6.11 -16.25 15.03
CA ILE A 401 -7.05 -17.00 15.86
C ILE A 401 -6.66 -18.48 15.84
N ALA A 402 -6.46 -19.06 17.03
CA ALA A 402 -6.22 -20.48 17.17
C ALA A 402 -7.41 -21.31 16.68
N ALA A 403 -7.16 -22.34 15.86
CA ALA A 403 -8.15 -23.32 15.46
C ALA A 403 -7.64 -24.75 15.52
N LYS A 404 -8.54 -25.66 15.87
CA LYS A 404 -8.36 -27.10 15.70
C LYS A 404 -9.12 -27.58 14.46
N VAL A 405 -8.44 -28.29 13.58
CA VAL A 405 -9.06 -28.85 12.38
C VAL A 405 -9.56 -30.26 12.66
N ILE A 406 -10.81 -30.53 12.28
CA ILE A 406 -11.42 -31.85 12.38
C ILE A 406 -11.88 -32.26 10.99
N ARG A 407 -11.36 -33.39 10.54
CA ARG A 407 -11.71 -33.97 9.24
C ARG A 407 -12.70 -35.11 9.43
N SER A 408 -13.78 -35.05 8.66
CA SER A 408 -14.74 -36.13 8.47
C SER A 408 -14.79 -36.51 6.99
N ALA A 409 -15.50 -37.58 6.63
CA ALA A 409 -15.58 -38.03 5.24
C ALA A 409 -16.09 -36.96 4.25
N ARG A 410 -16.92 -36.01 4.71
CA ARG A 410 -17.54 -34.97 3.85
C ARG A 410 -17.13 -33.54 4.18
N TYR A 411 -16.70 -33.29 5.42
CA TYR A 411 -16.49 -31.93 5.91
C TYR A 411 -15.16 -31.78 6.62
N MET A 412 -14.52 -30.65 6.38
CA MET A 412 -13.44 -30.11 7.20
C MET A 412 -14.01 -29.02 8.10
N THR A 413 -13.95 -29.21 9.41
CA THR A 413 -14.46 -28.26 10.41
C THR A 413 -13.30 -27.59 11.12
N PHE A 414 -13.26 -26.26 11.09
CA PHE A 414 -12.32 -25.45 11.87
C PHE A 414 -12.99 -25.03 13.17
N LYS A 415 -12.59 -25.65 14.28
CA LYS A 415 -13.03 -25.24 15.62
C LYS A 415 -12.12 -24.11 16.11
N LEU A 416 -12.54 -22.87 15.88
CA LEU A 416 -11.85 -21.67 16.37
C LEU A 416 -11.94 -21.59 17.90
N CYS A 417 -11.01 -20.85 18.50
CA CYS A 417 -10.96 -20.60 19.94
C CYS A 417 -12.31 -20.14 20.49
N SER A 418 -12.87 -20.87 21.45
CA SER A 418 -14.17 -20.56 22.07
C SER A 418 -14.17 -19.27 22.88
N SER A 419 -12.99 -18.83 23.34
CA SER A 419 -12.79 -17.58 24.10
C SER A 419 -12.28 -16.44 23.23
N CYS A 420 -12.49 -16.50 21.89
CA CYS A 420 -12.09 -15.42 20.99
C CYS A 420 -12.85 -14.12 21.33
N PRO A 421 -12.16 -13.02 21.68
CA PRO A 421 -12.81 -11.77 22.03
C PRO A 421 -13.57 -11.11 20.87
N TYR A 422 -13.18 -11.43 19.63
CA TYR A 422 -13.67 -10.79 18.40
C TYR A 422 -14.58 -11.72 17.58
N LYS A 423 -15.27 -12.62 18.28
CA LYS A 423 -16.15 -13.63 17.65
C LYS A 423 -17.26 -12.98 16.84
N ASP A 424 -17.86 -11.92 17.36
CA ASP A 424 -18.99 -11.24 16.70
C ASP A 424 -18.50 -10.49 15.45
N GLU A 425 -17.38 -9.78 15.53
CA GLU A 425 -16.76 -9.13 14.38
C GLU A 425 -16.32 -10.13 13.30
N PHE A 426 -15.90 -11.34 13.70
CA PHE A 426 -15.57 -12.41 12.77
C PHE A 426 -16.80 -12.85 11.95
N TYR A 427 -17.92 -13.12 12.62
CA TYR A 427 -19.17 -13.50 11.93
C TYR A 427 -19.76 -12.35 11.12
N GLU A 428 -19.70 -11.12 11.63
CA GLU A 428 -20.12 -9.93 10.88
C GLU A 428 -19.29 -9.79 9.60
N THR A 429 -17.97 -9.98 9.68
CA THR A 429 -17.08 -9.93 8.51
C THR A 429 -17.48 -10.98 7.46
N ILE A 430 -17.75 -12.23 7.86
CA ILE A 430 -18.28 -13.26 6.94
C ILE A 430 -19.59 -12.81 6.29
N SER A 431 -20.52 -12.29 7.09
CA SER A 431 -21.81 -11.79 6.58
C SER A 431 -21.59 -10.67 5.55
N ASN A 432 -20.70 -9.72 5.82
CA ASN A 432 -20.39 -8.62 4.92
C ASN A 432 -19.78 -9.11 3.61
N ILE A 433 -18.84 -10.08 3.64
CA ILE A 433 -18.29 -10.71 2.42
C ILE A 433 -19.41 -11.34 1.59
N SER A 434 -20.32 -12.07 2.23
CA SER A 434 -21.39 -12.77 1.52
C SER A 434 -22.32 -11.81 0.76
N LYS A 435 -22.51 -10.59 1.31
CA LYS A 435 -23.35 -9.51 0.76
C LYS A 435 -22.69 -8.70 -0.36
N LEU A 436 -21.39 -8.87 -0.62
CA LEU A 436 -20.74 -8.16 -1.72
C LEU A 436 -21.38 -8.57 -3.05
N CYS A 437 -21.82 -7.60 -3.84
CA CYS A 437 -22.39 -7.81 -5.17
C CYS A 437 -21.42 -7.25 -6.22
N ILE A 438 -20.81 -8.13 -6.99
CA ILE A 438 -19.91 -7.76 -8.09
C ILE A 438 -20.75 -7.68 -9.34
N GLN A 439 -20.78 -6.51 -9.99
CA GLN A 439 -21.62 -6.28 -11.16
C GLN A 439 -20.91 -6.63 -12.49
N LEU A 440 -19.73 -7.24 -12.41
CA LEU A 440 -18.91 -7.65 -13.54
C LEU A 440 -18.86 -9.17 -13.61
N GLU A 441 -19.78 -9.77 -14.37
CA GLU A 441 -19.64 -11.11 -14.95
C GLU A 441 -19.85 -11.07 -16.46
#